data_AF-A0A3B9N444-F1
#
_entry.id   AF-A0A3B9N444-F1
#
_cell.length_a   1.000
_cell.length_b   1.000
_cell.length_c   1.000
_cell.angle_alpha   90.00
_cell.angle_beta   90.00
_cell.angle_gamma   90.00
#
_symmetry.space_group_name_H-M   'P 1'
#
loop_
_entity.id
_entity.type
_entity.pdbx_description
1 polymer ?
#
loop_
_entity_poly.entity_id
_entity_poly.type
_entity_poly.pdbx_seq_one_letter_code
_entity_poly.pdbx_strand_id
1 'polypeptide(L)'
;MEKNKSFRLPRKIRKKLKKTIWLYPPDKNGGSLMAWPTHSQEDYNAVKQGVVRDIMAESTKAKRKQEKKILDKEVIILDEQLKSYVEKVFEKESRNSSYLTLIEAKKTQRAKVAYYNFINAYHLVESGKESYETICFMSVDVARDLLKQKKTKKK
;
A
#
# COMPACT_ATOMS: atom_id res chain seq x y z
N MET A 1 -37.05 36.59 8.92
CA MET A 1 -35.97 35.98 8.11
C MET A 1 -35.08 35.19 9.05
N GLU A 2 -35.25 33.87 9.11
CA GLU A 2 -34.42 33.01 9.94
C GLU A 2 -32.99 33.04 9.40
N LYS A 3 -32.03 33.44 10.24
CA LYS A 3 -30.61 33.41 9.90
C LYS A 3 -30.25 31.97 9.51
N ASN A 4 -29.83 31.76 8.27
CA ASN A 4 -29.17 30.53 7.83
C ASN A 4 -28.06 30.19 8.82
N LYS A 5 -28.34 29.26 9.75
CA LYS A 5 -27.34 28.76 10.70
C LYS A 5 -26.28 28.07 9.87
N SER A 6 -25.11 28.69 9.74
CA SER A 6 -23.98 28.09 9.06
C SER A 6 -23.66 26.75 9.72
N PHE A 7 -23.61 25.69 8.91
CA PHE A 7 -23.33 24.35 9.39
C PHE A 7 -22.02 24.36 10.18
N ARG A 8 -22.10 24.05 11.48
CA ARG A 8 -20.98 24.12 12.40
C ARG A 8 -20.92 22.89 13.29
N LEU A 9 -19.86 22.12 13.10
CA LEU A 9 -19.57 20.96 13.94
C LEU A 9 -18.77 21.31 15.19
N PRO A 10 -19.01 20.60 16.32
CA PRO A 10 -18.13 20.66 17.49
C PRO A 10 -16.67 20.38 17.12
N ARG A 11 -15.74 21.13 17.73
CA ARG A 11 -14.30 21.08 17.41
C ARG A 11 -13.72 19.66 17.42
N LYS A 12 -14.11 18.82 18.39
CA LYS A 12 -13.63 17.44 18.53
C LYS A 12 -14.07 16.58 17.34
N ILE A 13 -15.34 16.69 16.92
CA ILE A 13 -15.92 15.96 15.78
C ILE A 13 -15.26 16.41 14.49
N ARG A 14 -15.16 17.73 14.27
CA ARG A 14 -14.50 18.30 13.09
C ARG A 14 -13.05 17.83 12.97
N LYS A 15 -12.30 17.81 14.06
CA LYS A 15 -10.91 17.30 14.07
C LYS A 15 -10.83 15.81 13.72
N LYS A 16 -11.77 14.98 14.18
CA LYS A 16 -11.79 13.55 13.86
C LYS A 16 -12.04 13.32 12.37
N LEU A 17 -13.04 14.00 11.81
CA LEU A 17 -13.41 13.86 10.40
C LEU A 17 -12.29 14.31 9.43
N LYS A 18 -11.50 15.32 9.82
CA LYS A 18 -10.35 15.79 9.02
C LYS A 18 -9.14 14.85 8.98
N LYS A 19 -9.09 13.80 9.80
CA LYS A 19 -7.95 12.87 9.83
C LYS A 19 -7.94 11.90 8.65
N THR A 20 -9.02 11.88 7.87
CA THR A 20 -9.22 10.91 6.81
C THR A 20 -9.91 11.55 5.60
N ILE A 21 -9.94 10.78 4.52
CA ILE A 21 -10.64 11.08 3.28
C ILE A 21 -11.90 10.20 3.25
N TRP A 22 -13.04 10.85 3.02
CA TRP A 22 -14.34 10.21 2.90
C TRP A 22 -14.73 10.17 1.44
N LEU A 23 -15.09 9.00 0.94
CA LEU A 23 -15.57 8.83 -0.43
C LEU A 23 -16.96 8.23 -0.43
N TYR A 24 -17.79 8.69 -1.34
CA TYR A 24 -18.99 7.96 -1.74
C TYR A 24 -18.62 6.65 -2.45
N PRO A 25 -19.56 5.70 -2.56
CA PRO A 25 -19.38 4.51 -3.36
C PRO A 25 -19.00 4.89 -4.80
N PRO A 26 -18.25 4.03 -5.51
CA PRO A 26 -17.91 4.29 -6.89
C PRO A 26 -19.15 4.30 -7.78
N ASP A 27 -19.18 5.23 -8.73
CA ASP A 27 -20.17 5.30 -9.80
C ASP A 27 -19.96 4.15 -10.81
N LYS A 28 -20.88 4.02 -11.78
CA LYS A 28 -20.82 2.99 -12.84
C LYS A 28 -19.50 2.98 -13.64
N ASN A 29 -18.78 4.10 -13.64
CA ASN A 29 -17.50 4.27 -14.33
C ASN A 29 -16.27 4.11 -13.39
N GLY A 30 -16.46 3.67 -12.15
CA GLY A 30 -15.39 3.44 -11.17
C GLY A 30 -14.87 4.68 -10.45
N GLY A 31 -15.28 5.89 -10.85
CA GLY A 31 -14.97 7.13 -10.13
C GLY A 31 -15.73 7.22 -8.81
N SER A 32 -15.13 7.81 -7.76
CA SER A 32 -15.81 8.05 -6.47
C SER A 32 -15.82 9.54 -6.14
N LEU A 33 -16.96 10.06 -5.73
CA LEU A 33 -17.08 11.46 -5.28
C LEU A 33 -16.50 11.60 -3.87
N MET A 34 -15.72 12.66 -3.63
CA MET A 34 -15.20 12.95 -2.30
C MET A 34 -16.23 13.71 -1.46
N ALA A 35 -16.48 13.21 -0.25
CA ALA A 35 -17.37 13.83 0.71
C ALA A 35 -16.61 14.80 1.62
N TRP A 36 -17.22 15.95 1.90
CA TRP A 36 -16.69 16.99 2.77
C TRP A 36 -17.57 17.17 4.03
N PRO A 37 -17.59 16.17 4.93
CA PRO A 37 -18.49 16.15 6.10
C PRO A 37 -18.20 17.26 7.13
N THR A 38 -17.14 18.05 6.95
CA THR A 38 -16.89 19.23 7.79
C THR A 38 -17.44 20.54 7.23
N HIS A 39 -17.86 20.53 5.96
CA HIS A 39 -18.35 21.68 5.22
C HIS A 39 -19.83 21.53 4.81
N SER A 40 -20.28 20.30 4.57
CA SER A 40 -21.68 20.01 4.22
C SER A 40 -22.38 19.18 5.31
N GLN A 41 -23.61 19.57 5.64
CA GLN A 41 -24.50 18.82 6.53
C GLN A 41 -24.93 17.49 5.90
N GLU A 42 -25.12 17.47 4.58
CA GLU A 42 -25.50 16.27 3.82
C GLU A 42 -24.40 15.22 3.89
N ASP A 43 -23.15 15.62 3.62
CA ASP A 43 -21.99 14.73 3.75
C ASP A 43 -21.80 14.25 5.19
N TYR A 44 -22.07 15.11 6.18
CA TYR A 44 -22.01 14.71 7.58
C TYR A 44 -23.08 13.67 7.94
N ASN A 45 -24.29 13.82 7.40
CA ASN A 45 -25.35 12.84 7.55
C ASN A 45 -24.99 11.53 6.83
N ALA A 46 -24.42 11.60 5.63
CA ALA A 46 -23.95 10.44 4.88
C ALA A 46 -22.86 9.66 5.65
N VAL A 47 -21.94 10.36 6.34
CA VAL A 47 -20.97 9.73 7.25
C VAL A 47 -21.68 9.03 8.41
N LYS A 48 -22.66 9.68 9.03
CA LYS A 48 -23.42 9.08 10.15
C LYS A 48 -24.23 7.86 9.73
N GLN A 49 -24.78 7.88 8.53
CA GLN A 49 -25.56 6.79 7.94
C GLN A 49 -24.68 5.65 7.40
N GLY A 50 -23.36 5.84 7.35
CA GLY A 50 -22.43 4.82 6.85
C GLY A 50 -22.42 4.67 5.32
N VAL A 51 -22.94 5.66 4.59
CA VAL A 51 -23.00 5.64 3.12
C VAL A 51 -21.63 5.90 2.50
N VAL A 52 -20.82 6.74 3.13
CA VAL A 52 -19.46 7.05 2.68
C VAL A 52 -18.43 6.16 3.38
N ARG A 53 -17.43 5.74 2.62
CA ARG A 53 -16.29 4.96 3.10
C ARG A 53 -15.14 5.86 3.54
N ASP A 54 -14.47 5.45 4.61
CA ASP A 54 -13.22 6.03 5.08
C ASP A 54 -12.06 5.24 4.45
N ILE A 55 -11.33 5.84 3.49
CA ILE A 55 -10.23 5.16 2.80
C ILE A 55 -9.06 4.86 3.74
N MET A 56 -8.85 5.69 4.76
CA MET A 56 -7.71 5.55 5.68
C MET A 56 -8.05 4.69 6.90
N ALA A 57 -9.32 4.35 7.14
CA ALA A 57 -9.76 3.52 8.26
C ALA A 57 -9.34 2.06 8.14
N GLU A 58 -9.23 1.54 6.92
CA GLU A 58 -9.12 0.10 6.66
C GLU A 58 -7.83 -0.52 7.19
N SER A 59 -6.74 0.25 7.29
CA SER A 59 -5.45 -0.24 7.78
C SER A 59 -5.17 0.22 9.21
N THR A 60 -5.86 -0.40 10.18
CA THR A 60 -5.54 -0.24 11.59
C THR A 60 -4.06 -0.57 11.82
N LYS A 61 -3.37 0.14 12.73
CA LYS A 61 -1.96 -0.13 13.06
C LYS A 61 -1.70 -1.63 13.35
N ALA A 62 -2.67 -2.33 13.93
CA ALA A 62 -2.64 -3.76 14.16
C ALA A 62 -2.63 -4.59 12.86
N LYS A 63 -3.53 -4.30 11.91
CA LYS A 63 -3.58 -4.98 10.60
C LYS A 63 -2.30 -4.78 9.80
N ARG A 64 -1.79 -3.54 9.73
CA ARG A 64 -0.49 -3.25 9.06
C ARG A 64 0.66 -4.05 9.68
N LYS A 65 0.66 -4.23 11.00
CA LYS A 65 1.66 -5.03 11.70
C LYS A 65 1.52 -6.52 11.37
N GLN A 66 0.30 -7.03 11.19
CA GLN A 66 0.06 -8.41 10.76
C GLN A 66 0.50 -8.64 9.32
N GLU A 67 0.11 -7.76 8.39
CA GLU A 67 0.52 -7.80 6.98
C GLU A 67 2.04 -7.77 6.85
N LYS A 68 2.69 -6.86 7.57
CA LYS A 68 4.16 -6.78 7.59
C LYS A 68 4.80 -8.08 8.08
N LYS A 69 4.25 -8.72 9.11
CA LYS A 69 4.77 -10.02 9.59
C LYS A 69 4.64 -11.13 8.56
N ILE A 70 3.59 -11.10 7.74
CA ILE A 70 3.40 -12.08 6.66
C ILE A 70 4.47 -11.87 5.58
N LEU A 71 4.72 -10.61 5.19
CA LEU A 71 5.70 -10.27 4.17
C LEU A 71 7.15 -10.47 4.63
N ASP A 72 7.48 -10.08 5.87
CA ASP A 72 8.84 -10.19 6.42
C ASP A 72 9.24 -11.64 6.76
N LYS A 73 8.35 -12.62 6.56
CA LYS A 73 8.62 -14.03 6.87
C LYS A 73 9.78 -14.54 6.01
N GLU A 74 10.79 -15.12 6.64
CA GLU A 74 11.96 -15.61 5.93
C GLU A 74 11.59 -16.79 5.02
N VAL A 75 11.93 -16.66 3.73
CA VAL A 75 11.73 -17.69 2.71
C VAL A 75 12.96 -17.72 1.82
N ILE A 76 13.50 -18.91 1.58
CA ILE A 76 14.65 -19.10 0.69
C ILE A 76 14.21 -20.08 -0.39
N ILE A 77 14.29 -19.64 -1.64
CA ILE A 77 14.00 -20.46 -2.82
C ILE A 77 15.25 -20.62 -3.69
N LEU A 78 15.19 -21.61 -4.57
CA LEU A 78 16.20 -21.84 -5.60
C LEU A 78 16.21 -20.68 -6.60
N ASP A 79 17.38 -20.39 -7.17
CA ASP A 79 17.55 -19.25 -8.09
C ASP A 79 16.74 -19.45 -9.38
N GLU A 80 16.56 -20.69 -9.83
CA GLU A 80 15.71 -21.05 -10.97
C GLU A 80 14.22 -20.71 -10.73
N GLN A 81 13.72 -20.98 -9.51
CA GLN A 81 12.36 -20.64 -9.13
C GLN A 81 12.16 -19.13 -9.06
N LEU A 82 13.15 -18.41 -8.51
CA LEU A 82 13.14 -16.95 -8.46
C LEU A 82 13.04 -16.35 -9.87
N LYS A 83 13.79 -16.91 -10.83
CA LYS A 83 13.74 -16.46 -12.22
C LYS A 83 12.34 -16.62 -12.82
N SER A 84 11.69 -17.76 -12.59
CA SER A 84 10.32 -18.00 -13.04
C SER A 84 9.33 -16.99 -12.45
N TYR A 85 9.47 -16.64 -11.17
CA TYR A 85 8.59 -15.66 -10.51
C TYR A 85 8.76 -14.26 -11.11
N VAL A 86 10.00 -13.85 -11.34
CA VAL A 86 10.30 -12.56 -11.98
C VAL A 86 9.77 -12.51 -13.40
N GLU A 87 9.89 -13.59 -14.17
CA GLU A 87 9.38 -13.64 -15.55
C GLU A 87 7.85 -13.52 -15.64
N LYS A 88 7.13 -14.02 -14.63
CA LYS A 88 5.66 -13.92 -14.56
C LYS A 88 5.18 -12.53 -14.14
N VAL A 89 5.91 -11.86 -13.26
CA VAL A 89 5.51 -10.53 -12.73
C VAL A 89 5.98 -9.37 -13.60
N PHE A 90 7.18 -9.46 -14.17
CA PHE A 90 7.82 -8.34 -14.84
C PHE A 90 7.80 -8.47 -16.37
N GLU A 91 7.69 -7.31 -17.03
CA GLU A 91 7.88 -7.16 -18.47
C GLU A 91 9.31 -7.51 -18.90
N LYS A 92 9.47 -7.90 -20.18
CA LYS A 92 10.73 -8.43 -20.72
C LYS A 92 11.95 -7.55 -20.43
N GLU A 93 11.78 -6.24 -20.50
CA GLU A 93 12.87 -5.26 -20.33
C GLU A 93 13.40 -5.19 -18.89
N SER A 94 12.53 -5.41 -17.90
CA SER A 94 12.86 -5.26 -16.48
C SER A 94 13.18 -6.59 -15.77
N ARG A 95 13.00 -7.73 -16.44
CA ARG A 95 13.26 -9.07 -15.86
C ARG A 95 14.70 -9.24 -15.40
N ASN A 96 15.67 -8.96 -16.28
CA ASN A 96 17.08 -9.20 -15.99
C ASN A 96 17.56 -8.32 -14.83
N SER A 97 17.22 -7.03 -14.86
CA SER A 97 17.62 -6.09 -13.81
C SER A 97 16.98 -6.43 -12.47
N SER A 98 15.70 -6.79 -12.46
CA SER A 98 14.97 -7.18 -11.24
C SER A 98 15.51 -8.48 -10.64
N TYR A 99 15.74 -9.50 -11.48
CA TYR A 99 16.31 -10.78 -11.06
C TYR A 99 17.70 -10.61 -10.43
N LEU A 100 18.60 -9.86 -11.10
CA LEU A 100 19.93 -9.57 -10.56
C LEU A 100 19.87 -8.81 -9.24
N THR A 101 18.98 -7.82 -9.13
CA THR A 101 18.75 -7.05 -7.90
C THR A 101 18.32 -7.96 -6.75
N LEU A 102 17.41 -8.91 -7.01
CA LEU A 102 16.93 -9.85 -6.01
C LEU A 102 17.99 -10.87 -5.58
N ILE A 103 18.83 -11.36 -6.51
CA ILE A 103 19.99 -12.21 -6.17
C ILE A 103 20.97 -11.47 -5.27
N GLU A 104 21.29 -10.22 -5.59
CA GLU A 104 22.21 -9.42 -4.77
C GLU A 104 21.60 -9.11 -3.39
N ALA A 105 20.28 -8.87 -3.34
CA ALA A 105 19.53 -8.68 -2.12
C ALA A 105 19.52 -9.94 -1.24
N LYS A 106 19.35 -11.13 -1.84
CA LYS A 106 19.42 -12.44 -1.14
C LYS A 106 20.74 -12.63 -0.39
N LYS A 107 21.85 -12.14 -0.94
CA LYS A 107 23.20 -12.23 -0.34
C LYS A 107 23.47 -11.17 0.73
N THR A 108 22.72 -10.06 0.72
CA THR A 108 23.02 -8.89 1.55
C THR A 108 22.06 -8.79 2.73
N GLN A 109 22.57 -8.89 3.97
CA GLN A 109 21.72 -8.90 5.18
C GLN A 109 20.74 -7.73 5.28
N ARG A 110 21.12 -6.54 4.79
CA ARG A 110 20.26 -5.34 4.81
C ARG A 110 19.10 -5.42 3.83
N ALA A 111 19.32 -6.00 2.65
CA ALA A 111 18.34 -6.07 1.58
C ALA A 111 17.59 -7.41 1.53
N LYS A 112 18.00 -8.39 2.35
CA LYS A 112 17.40 -9.72 2.43
C LYS A 112 15.90 -9.70 2.72
N VAL A 113 15.44 -8.74 3.53
CA VAL A 113 14.01 -8.54 3.81
C VAL A 113 13.23 -8.15 2.57
N ALA A 114 13.80 -7.31 1.70
CA ALA A 114 13.16 -6.94 0.44
C ALA A 114 13.01 -8.14 -0.50
N TYR A 115 13.99 -9.04 -0.49
CA TYR A 115 13.90 -10.34 -1.18
C TYR A 115 12.78 -11.22 -0.62
N TYR A 116 12.64 -11.33 0.70
CA TYR A 116 11.53 -12.07 1.33
C TYR A 116 10.17 -11.48 0.98
N ASN A 117 10.07 -10.15 1.02
CA ASN A 117 8.84 -9.43 0.67
C ASN A 117 8.41 -9.72 -0.76
N PHE A 118 9.36 -9.79 -1.72
CA PHE A 118 9.06 -10.16 -3.10
C PHE A 118 8.40 -11.55 -3.19
N ILE A 119 9.01 -12.55 -2.57
CA ILE A 119 8.55 -13.95 -2.66
C ILE A 119 7.19 -14.12 -1.99
N ASN A 120 7.04 -13.58 -0.78
CA ASN A 120 5.79 -13.68 -0.04
C ASN A 120 4.67 -12.91 -0.76
N ALA A 121 4.97 -11.74 -1.34
CA ALA A 121 4.00 -11.01 -2.15
C ALA A 121 3.59 -11.82 -3.39
N TYR A 122 4.54 -12.44 -4.09
CA TYR A 122 4.27 -13.29 -5.25
C TYR A 122 3.33 -14.45 -4.91
N HIS A 123 3.59 -15.18 -3.81
CA HIS A 123 2.69 -16.26 -3.38
C HIS A 123 1.29 -15.76 -3.00
N LEU A 124 1.19 -14.53 -2.47
CA LEU A 124 -0.11 -13.92 -2.18
C LEU A 124 -0.86 -13.54 -3.45
N VAL A 125 -0.15 -13.08 -4.50
CA VAL A 125 -0.74 -12.86 -5.82
C VAL A 125 -1.25 -14.17 -6.41
N GLU A 126 -0.45 -15.25 -6.38
CA GLU A 126 -0.88 -16.58 -6.84
C GLU A 126 -2.11 -17.10 -6.06
N SER A 127 -2.27 -16.73 -4.79
CA SER A 127 -3.45 -17.06 -3.98
C SER A 127 -4.70 -16.22 -4.29
N GLY A 128 -4.63 -15.31 -5.27
CA GLY A 128 -5.75 -14.47 -5.71
C GLY A 128 -5.79 -13.06 -5.10
N LYS A 129 -4.70 -12.59 -4.47
CA LYS A 129 -4.62 -11.22 -3.91
C LYS A 129 -3.85 -10.29 -4.84
N GLU A 130 -4.52 -9.79 -5.87
CA GLU A 130 -3.96 -8.91 -6.91
C GLU A 130 -3.29 -7.64 -6.34
N SER A 131 -3.78 -7.10 -5.21
CA SER A 131 -3.19 -5.91 -4.57
C SER A 131 -1.73 -6.06 -4.15
N TYR A 132 -1.22 -7.29 -4.07
CA TYR A 132 0.17 -7.58 -3.74
C TYR A 132 1.11 -7.51 -4.95
N GLU A 133 0.62 -7.39 -6.19
CA GLU A 133 1.46 -7.18 -7.37
C GLU A 133 2.28 -5.89 -7.25
N THR A 134 1.66 -4.81 -6.78
CA THR A 134 2.36 -3.55 -6.48
C THR A 134 3.50 -3.76 -5.48
N ILE A 135 3.31 -4.65 -4.51
CA ILE A 135 4.32 -4.95 -3.49
C ILE A 135 5.51 -5.70 -4.11
N CYS A 136 5.28 -6.56 -5.11
CA CYS A 136 6.35 -7.19 -5.88
C CYS A 136 7.24 -6.13 -6.54
N PHE A 137 6.67 -5.15 -7.23
CA PHE A 137 7.44 -4.05 -7.84
C PHE A 137 8.20 -3.23 -6.79
N MET A 138 7.50 -2.80 -5.74
CA MET A 138 8.08 -2.01 -4.65
C MET A 138 9.23 -2.73 -3.95
N SER A 139 9.14 -4.05 -3.78
CA SER A 139 10.19 -4.83 -3.12
C SER A 139 11.52 -4.78 -3.89
N VAL A 140 11.47 -4.77 -5.23
CA VAL A 140 12.67 -4.65 -6.08
C VAL A 140 13.25 -3.24 -6.00
N ASP A 141 12.41 -2.20 -6.01
CA ASP A 141 12.88 -0.82 -5.86
C ASP A 141 13.54 -0.60 -4.49
N VAL A 142 12.92 -1.09 -3.42
CA VAL A 142 13.49 -1.06 -2.07
C VAL A 142 14.82 -1.81 -2.00
N ALA A 143 14.90 -3.00 -2.61
CA ALA A 143 16.14 -3.76 -2.70
C ALA A 143 17.23 -2.94 -3.42
N ARG A 144 16.90 -2.31 -4.55
CA ARG A 144 17.82 -1.48 -5.33
C ARG A 144 18.35 -0.30 -4.51
N ASP A 145 17.49 0.38 -3.76
CA ASP A 145 17.88 1.52 -2.94
C ASP A 145 18.78 1.10 -1.77
N LEU A 146 18.46 -0.01 -1.11
CA LEU A 146 19.27 -0.55 -0.02
C LEU A 146 20.66 -1.00 -0.50
N LEU A 147 20.77 -1.51 -1.73
CA LEU A 147 22.05 -1.87 -2.34
C LEU A 147 22.86 -0.62 -2.75
N LYS A 148 22.22 0.44 -3.26
CA LYS A 148 22.88 1.71 -3.63
C LYS A 148 23.49 2.47 -2.44
N GLN A 149 22.82 2.47 -1.29
CA GLN A 149 23.28 3.18 -0.07
C GLN A 149 24.65 2.72 0.44
N LYS A 150 25.20 1.61 -0.06
CA LYS A 150 26.57 1.17 0.22
C LYS A 150 27.64 2.14 -0.28
N LYS A 151 27.34 3.03 -1.25
CA LYS A 151 28.31 3.91 -1.92
C LYS A 151 28.52 5.28 -1.26
N THR A 152 27.66 5.72 -0.35
CA THR A 152 27.79 7.04 0.32
C THR A 152 28.44 6.94 1.69
N LYS A 153 29.66 6.41 1.77
CA LYS A 153 30.61 6.87 2.80
C LYS A 153 31.51 7.92 2.14
N LYS A 154 31.03 9.17 2.08
CA LYS A 154 31.93 10.31 1.86
C LYS A 154 32.80 10.40 3.12
N LYS A 155 34.13 10.31 2.90
CA LYS A 155 35.17 10.63 3.88
C LYS A 155 34.98 12.04 4.42
#